data_AF-A0A258BEZ8-F1
#
_entry.id   AF-A0A258BEZ8-F1
#
_cell.length_a   1.000
_cell.length_b   1.000
_cell.length_c   1.000
_cell.angle_alpha   90.00
_cell.angle_beta   90.00
_cell.angle_gamma   90.00
#
_symmetry.space_group_name_H-M   'P 1'
#
loop_
_entity.id
_entity.type
_entity.pdbx_description
1 polymer ?
#
loop_
_entity_poly.entity_id
_entity_poly.type
_entity_poly.pdbx_seq_one_letter_code
_entity_poly.pdbx_strand_id
1 'polypeptide(L)'
;MNQKAAFFEDPKHIRLNTPEARRIVALFKQIYDENLTTKDQDYSSATQGFMNGQGGVYLVGTWMIGAYEAEANTPGQPLYKAYTVKPYPMLFGPERAAYVDGHAWVVSNRERSPAQDEAVRRFLKFLYDHNYDWSRTGHLPTVQAVAQSPQYLSLPHRRDIVALSEIGRTLPPEVQRQFAIQDIIGDELFSAIAGHKPIEQALTDAETRTNDLLFHLL
;
A
#
# COMPACT_ATOMS: atom_id res chain seq x y z
N MET A 1 9.22 -5.21 -1.30
CA MET A 1 10.15 -5.95 -2.20
C MET A 1 11.52 -5.29 -2.09
N ASN A 2 12.39 -5.73 -1.17
CA ASN A 2 13.71 -5.09 -1.03
C ASN A 2 14.81 -5.96 -1.65
N GLN A 3 15.19 -5.59 -2.87
CA GLN A 3 16.33 -6.18 -3.59
C GLN A 3 17.64 -5.39 -3.36
N LYS A 4 17.65 -4.45 -2.40
CA LYS A 4 18.75 -3.53 -2.10
C LYS A 4 19.21 -2.65 -3.27
N ALA A 5 18.34 -2.45 -4.27
CA ALA A 5 18.60 -1.47 -5.32
C ALA A 5 18.30 -0.06 -4.83
N ALA A 6 19.23 0.86 -5.15
CA ALA A 6 19.00 2.29 -5.02
C ALA A 6 18.20 2.76 -6.24
N PHE A 7 16.92 3.05 -6.04
CA PHE A 7 16.02 3.53 -7.09
C PHE A 7 15.93 5.05 -7.15
N PHE A 8 16.23 5.75 -6.06
CA PHE A 8 16.38 7.21 -6.05
C PHE A 8 17.85 7.54 -5.85
N GLU A 9 18.44 8.28 -6.78
CA GLU A 9 19.78 8.86 -6.61
C GLU A 9 19.70 10.11 -5.73
N ASP A 10 18.64 10.89 -5.93
CA ASP A 10 18.20 11.99 -5.08
C ASP A 10 16.66 12.13 -5.17
N PRO A 11 16.01 13.04 -4.41
CA PRO A 11 14.55 13.19 -4.42
C PRO A 11 13.91 13.62 -5.76
N LYS A 12 14.72 13.94 -6.77
CA LYS A 12 14.31 14.41 -8.10
C LYS A 12 14.70 13.46 -9.24
N HIS A 13 15.46 12.41 -8.96
CA HIS A 13 15.92 11.46 -9.97
C HIS A 13 15.66 10.02 -9.54
N ILE A 14 14.80 9.34 -10.31
CA ILE A 14 14.52 7.92 -10.17
C ILE A 14 15.24 7.12 -11.26
N ARG A 15 15.61 5.89 -10.93
CA ARG A 15 16.15 4.87 -11.83
C ARG A 15 15.29 3.61 -11.71
N LEU A 16 14.50 3.32 -12.73
CA LEU A 16 13.59 2.18 -12.80
C LEU A 16 14.07 1.10 -13.77
N ASN A 17 14.82 1.42 -14.83
CA ASN A 17 15.34 0.39 -15.74
C ASN A 17 16.55 -0.33 -15.12
N THR A 18 16.24 -1.26 -14.22
CA THR A 18 17.20 -2.03 -13.43
C THR A 18 16.92 -3.54 -13.55
N PRO A 19 17.92 -4.42 -13.37
CA PRO A 19 17.69 -5.86 -13.27
C PRO A 19 16.63 -6.24 -12.23
N GLU A 20 16.58 -5.51 -11.11
CA GLU A 20 15.63 -5.70 -10.01
C GLU A 20 14.19 -5.44 -10.44
N ALA A 21 13.94 -4.31 -11.11
CA ALA A 21 12.63 -3.96 -11.61
C ALA A 21 12.19 -4.92 -12.71
N ARG A 22 13.08 -5.27 -13.66
CA ARG A 22 12.80 -6.26 -14.72
C ARG A 22 12.33 -7.59 -14.14
N ARG A 23 12.97 -8.09 -13.07
CA ARG A 23 12.55 -9.32 -12.38
C ARG A 23 11.13 -9.23 -11.79
N ILE A 24 10.77 -8.08 -11.21
CA ILE A 24 9.43 -7.86 -10.66
C ILE A 24 8.39 -7.86 -11.78
N VAL A 25 8.61 -7.08 -12.84
CA VAL A 25 7.68 -6.99 -13.98
C VAL A 25 7.54 -8.33 -14.68
N ALA A 26 8.64 -9.07 -14.84
CA ALA A 26 8.62 -10.41 -15.43
C ALA A 26 7.77 -11.40 -14.61
N LEU A 27 7.84 -11.35 -13.27
CA LEU A 27 6.99 -12.19 -12.41
C LEU A 27 5.50 -11.88 -12.61
N PHE A 28 5.11 -10.60 -12.59
CA PHE A 28 3.71 -10.24 -12.80
C PHE A 28 3.24 -10.53 -14.23
N LYS A 29 4.12 -10.37 -15.23
CA LYS A 29 3.85 -10.80 -16.60
C LYS A 29 3.63 -12.31 -16.69
N GLN A 30 4.45 -13.11 -16.02
CA GLN A 30 4.27 -14.57 -15.99
C GLN A 30 2.91 -14.94 -15.38
N ILE A 31 2.54 -14.34 -14.24
CA ILE A 31 1.22 -14.54 -13.59
C ILE A 31 0.08 -14.20 -14.58
N TYR A 32 0.23 -13.11 -15.35
CA TYR A 32 -0.74 -12.69 -16.34
C TYR A 32 -0.83 -13.63 -17.54
N ASP A 33 0.30 -14.02 -18.11
CA ASP A 33 0.41 -14.88 -19.30
C ASP A 33 -0.08 -16.31 -18.99
N GLU A 34 0.18 -16.82 -17.78
CA GLU A 34 -0.28 -18.13 -17.31
C GLU A 34 -1.74 -18.15 -16.83
N ASN A 35 -2.46 -17.02 -16.91
CA ASN A 35 -3.85 -16.86 -16.44
C ASN A 35 -4.02 -17.18 -14.94
N LEU A 36 -3.01 -16.87 -14.13
CA LEU A 36 -3.03 -17.05 -12.66
C LEU A 36 -3.63 -15.84 -11.91
N THR A 37 -4.20 -14.88 -12.65
CA THR A 37 -4.90 -13.71 -12.13
C THR A 37 -6.15 -13.45 -12.94
N THR A 38 -7.16 -12.85 -12.30
CA THR A 38 -8.26 -12.19 -13.01
C THR A 38 -7.71 -11.02 -13.82
N LYS A 39 -8.28 -10.80 -15.01
CA LYS A 39 -7.89 -9.74 -15.96
C LYS A 39 -8.96 -8.67 -16.04
N ASP A 40 -8.60 -7.52 -16.59
CA ASP A 40 -9.51 -6.40 -16.86
C ASP A 40 -10.30 -5.94 -15.62
N GLN A 41 -9.59 -5.87 -14.48
CA GLN A 41 -10.16 -5.42 -13.21
C GLN A 41 -9.65 -4.03 -12.86
N ASP A 42 -10.57 -3.10 -12.58
CA ASP A 42 -10.26 -1.93 -11.76
C ASP A 42 -10.35 -2.30 -10.27
N TYR A 43 -10.05 -1.35 -9.38
CA TYR A 43 -10.08 -1.58 -7.94
C TYR A 43 -11.45 -2.07 -7.45
N SER A 44 -12.53 -1.47 -7.95
CA SER A 44 -13.90 -1.82 -7.57
C SER A 44 -14.26 -3.23 -8.01
N SER A 45 -13.96 -3.57 -9.27
CA SER A 45 -14.24 -4.87 -9.85
C SER A 45 -13.42 -5.97 -9.18
N ALA A 46 -12.13 -5.74 -8.91
CA ALA A 46 -11.28 -6.69 -8.18
C ALA A 46 -11.80 -6.92 -6.74
N THR A 47 -12.22 -5.86 -6.05
CA THR A 47 -12.80 -5.93 -4.72
C THR A 47 -14.06 -6.80 -4.71
N GLN A 48 -14.97 -6.57 -5.66
CA GLN A 48 -16.20 -7.35 -5.77
C GLN A 48 -15.95 -8.77 -6.26
N GLY A 49 -15.00 -8.97 -7.17
CA GLY A 49 -14.60 -10.29 -7.63
C GLY A 49 -14.10 -11.16 -6.48
N PHE A 50 -13.29 -10.60 -5.58
CA PHE A 50 -12.85 -11.32 -4.38
C PHE A 50 -14.01 -11.64 -3.42
N MET A 51 -14.91 -10.68 -3.13
CA MET A 51 -16.11 -10.94 -2.30
C MET A 51 -16.99 -12.03 -2.90
N ASN A 52 -17.06 -12.09 -4.23
CA ASN A 52 -17.81 -13.09 -4.98
C ASN A 52 -17.06 -14.42 -5.18
N GLY A 53 -15.88 -14.60 -4.59
CA GLY A 53 -15.10 -15.84 -4.67
C GLY A 53 -14.44 -16.11 -6.02
N GLN A 54 -14.27 -15.09 -6.86
CA GLN A 54 -13.66 -15.22 -8.20
C GLN A 54 -12.13 -15.35 -8.16
N GLY A 55 -11.50 -15.11 -7.01
CA GLY A 55 -10.06 -15.27 -6.80
C GLY A 55 -9.73 -15.73 -5.38
N GLY A 56 -8.71 -16.57 -5.23
CA GLY A 56 -8.29 -17.11 -3.93
C GLY A 56 -7.37 -16.20 -3.13
N VAL A 57 -6.72 -15.23 -3.77
CA VAL A 57 -5.82 -14.26 -3.14
C VAL A 57 -6.11 -12.89 -3.72
N TYR A 58 -6.30 -11.89 -2.86
CA TYR A 58 -6.43 -10.49 -3.27
C TYR A 58 -5.42 -9.62 -2.53
N LEU A 59 -4.59 -8.92 -3.31
CA LEU A 59 -3.56 -8.03 -2.81
C LEU A 59 -4.18 -6.64 -2.61
N VAL A 60 -4.51 -6.31 -1.36
CA VAL A 60 -5.15 -5.05 -0.99
C VAL A 60 -4.68 -4.59 0.39
N GLY A 61 -4.96 -3.33 0.73
CA GLY A 61 -4.58 -2.78 2.01
C GLY A 61 -5.46 -3.22 3.18
N THR A 62 -4.96 -2.97 4.39
CA THR A 62 -5.56 -3.46 5.63
C THR A 62 -6.91 -2.81 5.96
N TRP A 63 -7.28 -1.71 5.29
CA TRP A 63 -8.58 -1.07 5.42
C TRP A 63 -9.76 -1.98 4.97
N MET A 64 -9.49 -3.00 4.16
CA MET A 64 -10.52 -3.96 3.72
C MET A 64 -10.81 -5.08 4.73
N ILE A 65 -9.99 -5.25 5.78
CA ILE A 65 -10.15 -6.33 6.75
C ILE A 65 -11.55 -6.31 7.37
N GLY A 66 -12.07 -5.14 7.74
CA GLY A 66 -13.40 -5.04 8.34
C GLY A 66 -14.53 -5.50 7.42
N ALA A 67 -14.46 -5.16 6.14
CA ALA A 67 -15.47 -5.54 5.16
C ALA A 67 -15.44 -7.05 4.89
N TYR A 68 -14.25 -7.63 4.67
CA TYR A 68 -14.12 -9.06 4.41
C TYR A 68 -14.36 -9.93 5.65
N GLU A 69 -14.05 -9.44 6.84
CA GLU A 69 -14.43 -10.09 8.09
C GLU A 69 -15.96 -10.16 8.24
N ALA A 70 -16.68 -9.11 7.85
CA ALA A 70 -18.14 -9.11 7.87
C ALA A 70 -18.73 -10.14 6.89
N GLU A 71 -18.19 -10.21 5.66
CA GLU A 71 -18.57 -11.23 4.67
C GLU A 71 -18.25 -12.65 5.16
N ALA A 72 -17.07 -12.83 5.77
CA ALA A 72 -16.63 -14.13 6.29
C ALA A 72 -17.48 -14.65 7.46
N ASN A 73 -18.20 -13.77 8.15
CA ASN A 73 -19.13 -14.09 9.22
C ASN A 73 -20.59 -14.15 8.75
N THR A 74 -20.87 -13.97 7.46
CA THR A 74 -22.23 -13.97 6.90
C THR A 74 -22.50 -15.30 6.17
N PRO A 75 -23.38 -16.17 6.71
CA PRO A 75 -23.73 -17.42 6.06
C PRO A 75 -24.27 -17.21 4.63
N GLY A 76 -23.84 -18.06 3.71
CA GLY A 76 -24.25 -18.00 2.30
C GLY A 76 -23.35 -17.12 1.42
N GLN A 77 -22.44 -16.35 2.01
CA GLN A 77 -21.44 -15.60 1.25
C GLN A 77 -20.24 -16.48 0.87
N PRO A 78 -19.58 -16.21 -0.29
CA PRO A 78 -18.42 -17.00 -0.73
C PRO A 78 -17.26 -17.02 0.27
N LEU A 79 -17.08 -15.94 1.05
CA LEU A 79 -16.02 -15.85 2.05
C LEU A 79 -16.37 -16.50 3.39
N TYR A 80 -17.59 -17.03 3.56
CA TYR A 80 -18.07 -17.55 4.85
C TYR A 80 -17.12 -18.62 5.41
N LYS A 81 -16.51 -18.33 6.57
CA LYS A 81 -15.48 -19.17 7.23
C LYS A 81 -14.26 -19.51 6.37
N ALA A 82 -14.00 -18.74 5.31
CA ALA A 82 -12.95 -19.01 4.33
C ALA A 82 -11.98 -17.82 4.13
N TYR A 83 -11.97 -16.86 5.06
CA TYR A 83 -11.13 -15.67 4.99
C TYR A 83 -9.93 -15.71 5.95
N THR A 84 -8.78 -15.28 5.46
CA THR A 84 -7.58 -15.02 6.28
C THR A 84 -6.80 -13.85 5.72
N VAL A 85 -6.06 -13.17 6.59
CA VAL A 85 -5.14 -12.10 6.22
C VAL A 85 -3.72 -12.54 6.49
N LYS A 86 -2.81 -12.22 5.57
CA LYS A 86 -1.37 -12.39 5.75
C LYS A 86 -0.63 -11.18 5.19
N PRO A 87 0.51 -10.78 5.77
CA PRO A 87 1.43 -9.85 5.13
C PRO A 87 1.79 -10.32 3.73
N TYR A 88 2.03 -9.36 2.81
CA TYR A 88 2.52 -9.68 1.48
C TYR A 88 3.79 -10.55 1.58
N PRO A 89 3.89 -11.65 0.81
CA PRO A 89 5.02 -12.56 0.90
C PRO A 89 6.34 -11.88 0.51
N MET A 90 7.43 -12.23 1.19
CA MET A 90 8.77 -11.74 0.84
C MET A 90 9.29 -12.55 -0.36
N LEU A 91 9.03 -12.05 -1.56
CA LEU A 91 9.37 -12.76 -2.81
C LEU A 91 10.83 -12.59 -3.23
N PHE A 92 11.47 -11.50 -2.82
CA PHE A 92 12.83 -11.14 -3.26
C PHE A 92 13.69 -10.67 -2.09
N GLY A 93 14.93 -11.14 -2.08
CA GLY A 93 15.94 -10.74 -1.10
C GLY A 93 15.69 -11.28 0.32
N PRO A 94 16.70 -11.19 1.21
CA PRO A 94 16.59 -11.68 2.59
C PRO A 94 15.96 -10.68 3.56
N GLU A 95 15.77 -9.42 3.16
CA GLU A 95 15.29 -8.37 4.06
C GLU A 95 13.76 -8.36 4.13
N ARG A 96 13.23 -8.36 5.36
CA ARG A 96 11.80 -8.23 5.62
C ARG A 96 11.42 -6.76 5.45
N ALA A 97 10.71 -6.44 4.37
CA ALA A 97 10.23 -5.09 4.10
C ALA A 97 8.85 -5.13 3.43
N ALA A 98 7.88 -4.48 4.06
CA ALA A 98 6.54 -4.26 3.51
C ALA A 98 6.37 -2.77 3.18
N TYR A 99 5.78 -2.47 2.02
CA TYR A 99 5.33 -1.11 1.75
C TYR A 99 4.22 -0.77 2.74
N VAL A 100 4.36 0.36 3.43
CA VAL A 100 3.31 0.93 4.28
C VAL A 100 3.07 2.36 3.84
N ASP A 101 1.80 2.69 3.69
CA ASP A 101 1.31 4.04 3.46
C ASP A 101 0.39 4.42 4.62
N GLY A 102 0.15 5.72 4.78
CA GLY A 102 -0.68 6.22 5.86
C GLY A 102 -1.25 7.60 5.56
N HIS A 103 -2.28 7.94 6.32
CA HIS A 103 -2.86 9.27 6.32
C HIS A 103 -2.35 10.02 7.54
N ALA A 104 -1.98 11.29 7.36
CA ALA A 104 -1.54 12.16 8.44
C ALA A 104 -2.48 13.35 8.60
N TRP A 105 -2.76 13.70 9.85
CA TRP A 105 -3.38 14.98 10.18
C TRP A 105 -2.31 16.06 10.14
N VAL A 106 -2.57 17.13 9.40
CA VAL A 106 -1.62 18.25 9.24
C VAL A 106 -2.23 19.53 9.79
N VAL A 107 -1.40 20.31 10.48
CA VAL A 107 -1.76 21.65 10.95
C VAL A 107 -1.13 22.65 10.00
N SER A 108 -1.95 23.46 9.31
CA SER A 108 -1.42 24.49 8.41
C SER A 108 -0.61 25.55 9.16
N ASN A 109 0.28 26.24 8.47
CA ASN A 109 1.08 27.34 9.03
C ASN A 109 0.32 28.68 9.12
N ARG A 110 -1.01 28.67 8.94
CA ARG A 110 -1.81 29.89 9.04
C ARG A 110 -1.78 30.44 10.45
N GLU A 111 -1.74 31.77 10.54
CA GLU A 111 -1.87 32.46 11.82
C GLU A 111 -3.22 32.13 12.47
N ARG A 112 -3.19 31.91 13.78
CA ARG A 112 -4.35 31.51 14.60
C ARG A 112 -4.36 32.32 15.87
N SER A 113 -5.56 32.55 16.40
CA SER A 113 -5.68 33.11 17.75
C SER A 113 -5.19 32.08 18.80
N PRO A 114 -4.78 32.53 19.99
CA PRO A 114 -4.38 31.62 21.08
C PRO A 114 -5.44 30.56 21.41
N ALA A 115 -6.73 30.93 21.33
CA ALA A 115 -7.84 30.00 21.56
C ALA A 115 -7.97 28.92 20.47
N GLN A 116 -7.71 29.28 19.21
CA GLN A 116 -7.72 28.32 18.10
C GLN A 116 -6.55 27.33 18.19
N ASP A 117 -5.35 27.82 18.53
CA ASP A 117 -4.20 26.95 18.75
C ASP A 117 -4.45 25.95 19.88
N GLU A 118 -5.10 26.40 20.95
CA GLU A 118 -5.48 25.51 22.06
C GLU A 118 -6.51 24.45 21.63
N ALA A 119 -7.50 24.85 20.82
CA ALA A 119 -8.47 23.90 20.27
C ALA A 119 -7.80 22.84 19.38
N VAL A 120 -6.84 23.25 18.53
CA VAL A 120 -6.07 22.31 17.68
C VAL A 120 -5.29 21.33 18.55
N ARG A 121 -4.56 21.80 19.58
CA ARG A 121 -3.81 20.92 20.49
C ARG A 121 -4.72 19.91 21.19
N ARG A 122 -5.86 20.37 21.71
CA ARG A 122 -6.85 19.49 22.35
C ARG A 122 -7.39 18.44 21.37
N PHE A 123 -7.66 18.82 20.12
CA PHE A 123 -8.15 17.89 19.12
C PHE A 123 -7.10 16.85 18.72
N LEU A 124 -5.84 17.26 18.51
CA LEU A 124 -4.76 16.31 18.21
C LEU A 124 -4.51 15.35 19.39
N LYS A 125 -4.57 15.87 20.64
CA LYS A 125 -4.51 15.01 21.83
C LYS A 125 -5.67 14.01 21.87
N PHE A 126 -6.89 14.44 21.57
CA PHE A 126 -8.03 13.54 21.48
C PHE A 126 -7.79 12.42 20.45
N LEU A 127 -7.29 12.74 19.25
CA LEU A 127 -6.98 11.73 18.24
C LEU A 127 -5.89 10.74 18.70
N TYR A 128 -4.87 11.22 19.42
CA TYR A 128 -3.83 10.38 20.01
C TYR A 128 -4.39 9.48 21.11
N ASP A 129 -5.14 10.03 22.06
CA ASP A 129 -5.72 9.30 23.18
C ASP A 129 -6.74 8.24 22.70
N HIS A 130 -7.41 8.51 21.58
CA HIS A 130 -8.38 7.61 20.94
C HIS A 130 -7.80 6.76 19.79
N ASN A 131 -6.47 6.60 19.70
CA ASN A 131 -5.84 5.87 18.60
C ASN A 131 -6.37 4.44 18.42
N TYR A 132 -6.74 3.77 19.52
CA TYR A 132 -7.37 2.46 19.47
C TYR A 132 -8.68 2.46 18.69
N ASP A 133 -9.54 3.47 18.88
CA ASP A 133 -10.87 3.49 18.27
C ASP A 133 -10.81 3.44 16.74
N TRP A 134 -9.80 4.11 16.16
CA TRP A 134 -9.55 4.16 14.73
C TRP A 134 -8.97 2.84 14.20
N SER A 135 -8.13 2.16 14.99
CA SER A 135 -7.51 0.87 14.61
C SER A 135 -8.52 -0.26 14.37
N ARG A 136 -9.75 -0.11 14.88
CA ARG A 136 -10.85 -1.07 14.67
C ARG A 136 -11.25 -1.19 13.19
N THR A 137 -11.00 -0.17 12.39
CA THR A 137 -11.33 -0.14 10.94
C THR A 137 -10.34 -0.94 10.06
N GLY A 138 -9.34 -1.60 10.66
CA GLY A 138 -8.32 -2.40 9.94
C GLY A 138 -6.97 -1.69 9.80
N HIS A 139 -6.89 -0.43 10.18
CA HIS A 139 -5.64 0.34 10.17
C HIS A 139 -4.67 -0.11 11.27
N LEU A 140 -3.37 0.00 10.98
CA LEU A 140 -2.32 -0.15 11.99
C LEU A 140 -2.36 1.07 12.95
N PRO A 141 -2.29 0.85 14.27
CA PRO A 141 -2.17 1.95 15.24
C PRO A 141 -0.88 2.72 15.02
N THR A 142 -0.93 4.05 15.21
CA THR A 142 0.26 4.91 15.19
C THR A 142 0.91 5.04 16.56
N VAL A 143 0.24 4.56 17.62
CA VAL A 143 0.75 4.54 19.00
C VAL A 143 1.19 3.13 19.35
N GLN A 144 2.49 2.95 19.65
CA GLN A 144 3.08 1.64 19.95
C GLN A 144 2.37 0.90 21.09
N ALA A 145 2.03 1.60 22.16
CA ALA A 145 1.30 1.02 23.29
C ALA A 145 -0.08 0.45 22.88
N VAL A 146 -0.73 1.05 21.88
CA VAL A 146 -1.99 0.54 21.33
C VAL A 146 -1.72 -0.71 20.47
N ALA A 147 -0.72 -0.68 19.59
CA ALA A 147 -0.35 -1.82 18.75
C ALA A 147 0.05 -3.07 19.55
N GLN A 148 0.63 -2.88 20.74
CA GLN A 148 1.03 -3.96 21.65
C GLN A 148 -0.07 -4.34 22.65
N SER A 149 -1.19 -3.61 22.69
CA SER A 149 -2.24 -3.83 23.68
C SER A 149 -2.96 -5.18 23.45
N PRO A 150 -3.37 -5.88 24.53
CA PRO A 150 -4.21 -7.07 24.40
C PRO A 150 -5.51 -6.79 23.64
N GLN A 151 -6.06 -5.58 23.80
CA GLN A 151 -7.29 -5.16 23.15
C GLN A 151 -7.13 -5.13 21.63
N TYR A 152 -6.10 -4.47 21.10
CA TYR A 152 -5.81 -4.46 19.66
C TYR A 152 -5.49 -5.86 19.12
N LEU A 153 -4.63 -6.61 19.82
CA LEU A 153 -4.22 -7.96 19.42
C LEU A 153 -5.33 -9.01 19.53
N SER A 154 -6.47 -8.67 20.13
CA SER A 154 -7.66 -9.52 20.17
C SER A 154 -8.61 -9.29 18.99
N LEU A 155 -8.45 -8.19 18.24
CA LEU A 155 -9.24 -7.92 17.05
C LEU A 155 -8.89 -8.94 15.93
N PRO A 156 -9.86 -9.35 15.08
CA PRO A 156 -9.65 -10.35 14.04
C PRO A 156 -8.43 -10.03 13.16
N HIS A 157 -7.55 -10.99 12.89
CA HIS A 157 -6.35 -10.79 12.05
C HIS A 157 -5.28 -9.79 12.54
N ARG A 158 -5.45 -9.09 13.67
CA ARG A 158 -4.49 -8.02 14.07
C ARG A 158 -3.12 -8.59 14.46
N ARG A 159 -3.09 -9.82 15.00
CA ARG A 159 -1.85 -10.56 15.23
C ARG A 159 -1.10 -10.89 13.95
N ASP A 160 -1.81 -11.16 12.85
CA ASP A 160 -1.18 -11.49 11.56
C ASP A 160 -0.46 -10.27 10.95
N ILE A 161 -0.94 -9.06 11.23
CA ILE A 161 -0.46 -7.83 10.58
C ILE A 161 0.36 -6.91 11.48
N VAL A 162 0.37 -7.08 12.81
CA VAL A 162 1.07 -6.15 13.73
C VAL A 162 2.57 -6.03 13.41
N ALA A 163 3.20 -7.10 12.91
CA ALA A 163 4.60 -7.10 12.49
C ALA A 163 4.89 -6.10 11.36
N LEU A 164 3.88 -5.68 10.58
CA LEU A 164 4.01 -4.63 9.57
C LEU A 164 4.45 -3.28 10.17
N SER A 165 4.16 -3.02 11.45
CA SER A 165 4.63 -1.81 12.14
C SER A 165 6.15 -1.79 12.35
N GLU A 166 6.81 -2.95 12.32
CA GLU A 166 8.26 -3.09 12.50
C GLU A 166 9.01 -3.14 11.16
N ILE A 167 8.43 -3.84 10.18
CA ILE A 167 9.04 -4.06 8.86
C ILE A 167 8.55 -3.07 7.79
N GLY A 168 7.66 -2.17 8.16
CA GLY A 168 7.11 -1.16 7.27
C GLY A 168 8.20 -0.22 6.74
N ARG A 169 8.11 0.09 5.45
CA ARG A 169 8.92 1.08 4.75
C ARG A 169 8.00 2.00 3.95
N THR A 170 8.18 3.30 4.10
CA THR A 170 7.50 4.31 3.29
C THR A 170 8.34 4.65 2.06
N LEU A 171 7.77 5.36 1.09
CA LEU A 171 8.55 6.06 0.08
C LEU A 171 9.38 7.18 0.72
N PRO A 172 10.51 7.61 0.12
CA PRO A 172 11.30 8.73 0.63
C PRO A 172 10.45 10.00 0.73
N PRO A 173 10.34 10.63 1.93
CA PRO A 173 9.39 11.73 2.16
C PRO A 173 9.75 13.01 1.39
N GLU A 174 11.00 13.15 0.94
CA GLU A 174 11.47 14.29 0.15
C GLU A 174 10.99 14.24 -1.31
N VAL A 175 10.59 13.05 -1.80
CA VAL A 175 10.06 12.87 -3.16
C VAL A 175 8.64 13.41 -3.23
N GLN A 176 8.43 14.43 -4.05
CA GLN A 176 7.12 15.05 -4.24
C GLN A 176 6.28 14.32 -5.29
N ARG A 177 4.97 14.62 -5.33
CA ARG A 177 4.01 14.06 -6.31
C ARG A 177 3.97 12.52 -6.37
N GLN A 178 4.20 11.84 -5.24
CA GLN A 178 4.28 10.38 -5.18
C GLN A 178 3.08 9.67 -5.84
N PHE A 179 1.85 10.20 -5.72
CA PHE A 179 0.69 9.61 -6.41
C PHE A 179 0.78 9.68 -7.94
N ALA A 180 1.16 10.83 -8.51
CA ALA A 180 1.33 10.95 -9.95
C ALA A 180 2.47 10.06 -10.47
N ILE A 181 3.53 9.89 -9.66
CA ILE A 181 4.60 8.93 -9.95
C ILE A 181 4.07 7.49 -9.95
N GLN A 182 3.26 7.12 -8.95
CA GLN A 182 2.63 5.79 -8.88
C GLN A 182 1.72 5.52 -10.09
N ASP A 183 0.96 6.53 -10.55
CA ASP A 183 0.12 6.40 -11.76
C ASP A 183 0.97 6.16 -13.01
N ILE A 184 2.01 6.98 -13.23
CA ILE A 184 2.95 6.83 -14.37
C ILE A 184 3.57 5.43 -14.38
N ILE A 185 4.10 4.99 -13.24
CA ILE A 185 4.72 3.67 -13.11
C ILE A 185 3.66 2.59 -13.33
N GLY A 186 2.48 2.71 -12.72
CA GLY A 186 1.38 1.77 -12.84
C GLY A 186 0.96 1.53 -14.29
N ASP A 187 0.77 2.61 -15.05
CA ASP A 187 0.40 2.56 -16.48
C ASP A 187 1.42 1.77 -17.31
N GLU A 188 2.70 2.11 -17.15
CA GLU A 188 3.77 1.51 -17.93
C GLU A 188 3.99 0.05 -17.55
N LEU A 189 3.97 -0.26 -16.24
CA LEU A 189 4.10 -1.64 -15.78
C LEU A 189 2.91 -2.49 -16.25
N PHE A 190 1.68 -1.98 -16.18
CA PHE A 190 0.52 -2.69 -16.70
C PHE A 190 0.64 -2.94 -18.20
N SER A 191 1.10 -1.95 -18.98
CA SER A 191 1.36 -2.09 -20.41
C SER A 191 2.34 -3.23 -20.73
N ALA A 192 3.41 -3.37 -19.94
CA ALA A 192 4.33 -4.49 -20.07
C ALA A 192 3.72 -5.83 -19.64
N ILE A 193 3.04 -5.88 -18.50
CA ILE A 193 2.42 -7.09 -17.94
C ILE A 193 1.38 -7.65 -18.92
N ALA A 194 0.53 -6.79 -19.49
CA ALA A 194 -0.48 -7.17 -20.47
C ALA A 194 0.10 -7.49 -21.86
N GLY A 195 1.40 -7.29 -22.08
CA GLY A 195 2.09 -7.60 -23.33
C GLY A 195 1.97 -6.53 -24.43
N HIS A 196 1.48 -5.33 -24.10
CA HIS A 196 1.40 -4.21 -25.04
C HIS A 196 2.77 -3.56 -25.31
N LYS A 197 3.71 -3.65 -24.36
CA LYS A 197 5.09 -3.16 -24.47
C LYS A 197 6.11 -4.20 -24.01
N PRO A 198 7.33 -4.22 -24.58
CA PRO A 198 8.46 -4.93 -23.98
C PRO A 198 8.75 -4.37 -22.57
N ILE A 199 9.12 -5.23 -21.63
CA ILE A 199 9.45 -4.85 -20.23
C ILE A 199 10.48 -3.72 -20.18
N GLU A 200 11.52 -3.82 -21.01
CA GLU A 200 12.57 -2.81 -21.12
C GLU A 200 12.06 -1.43 -21.50
N GLN A 201 11.19 -1.40 -22.51
CA GLN A 201 10.65 -0.16 -23.02
C GLN A 201 9.75 0.49 -21.96
N ALA A 202 8.85 -0.29 -21.34
CA ALA A 202 7.97 0.20 -20.30
C ALA A 202 8.74 0.78 -19.09
N LEU A 203 9.81 0.11 -18.63
CA LEU A 203 10.62 0.62 -17.53
C LEU A 203 11.37 1.91 -17.91
N THR A 204 11.83 2.00 -19.16
CA THR A 204 12.51 3.20 -19.69
C THR A 204 11.53 4.37 -19.84
N ASP A 205 10.32 4.10 -20.33
CA ASP A 205 9.25 5.10 -20.44
C ASP A 205 8.81 5.58 -19.05
N ALA A 206 8.63 4.66 -18.08
CA ALA A 206 8.28 4.99 -16.71
C ALA A 206 9.33 5.88 -16.04
N GLU A 207 10.61 5.54 -16.20
CA GLU A 207 11.75 6.31 -15.70
C GLU A 207 11.75 7.72 -16.31
N THR A 208 11.63 7.80 -17.63
CA THR A 208 11.66 9.06 -18.38
C THR A 208 10.51 9.98 -17.97
N ARG A 209 9.27 9.46 -18.00
CA ARG A 209 8.06 10.22 -17.61
C ARG A 209 8.11 10.68 -16.16
N THR A 210 8.64 9.85 -15.26
CA THR A 210 8.78 10.20 -13.84
C THR A 210 9.83 11.29 -13.62
N ASN A 211 11.00 11.16 -14.27
CA ASN A 211 12.05 12.17 -14.17
C ASN A 211 11.65 13.49 -14.82
N ASP A 212 10.88 13.46 -15.92
CA ASP A 212 10.30 14.65 -16.53
C ASP A 212 9.33 15.38 -15.58
N LEU A 213 8.43 14.61 -14.94
CA LEU A 213 7.54 15.15 -13.90
C LEU A 213 8.33 15.79 -12.75
N LEU A 214 9.37 15.12 -12.26
CA LEU A 214 10.20 15.59 -11.14
C LEU A 214 11.04 16.83 -11.53
N PHE A 215 11.49 16.91 -12.79
CA PHE A 215 12.22 18.05 -13.33
C PHE A 215 11.34 19.31 -13.39
N HIS A 216 10.09 19.16 -13.82
CA HIS A 216 9.12 20.26 -13.97
C HIS A 216 8.41 20.69 -12.67
N LEU A 217 8.90 20.26 -11.49
CA LEU A 217 8.42 20.75 -10.19
C LEU A 217 8.94 22.14 -9.80
N LEU A 218 9.92 22.67 -10.54
CA LEU A 218 10.48 24.01 -10.39
C LEU A 218 9.56 25.08 -11.01
#